data_AF-A0A7D3XJN1-F1
#
_entry.id   AF-A0A7D3XJN1-F1
#
_cell.length_a   1.000
_cell.length_b   1.000
_cell.length_c   1.000
_cell.angle_alpha   90.00
_cell.angle_beta   90.00
_cell.angle_gamma   90.00
#
_symmetry.space_group_name_H-M   'P 1'
#
loop_
_entity.id
_entity.type
_entity.pdbx_description
1 polymer ?
#
loop_
_entity_poly.entity_id
_entity_poly.type
_entity_poly.pdbx_seq_one_letter_code
_entity_poly.pdbx_strand_id
1 'polypeptide(L)' 'MNKKELNQKVVRLQELIQKGHVQFERPSAITDSLDKIGYDQKGQVDPKTVDKNVKALLLVVEMY' A
#
# COMPACT_ATOMS: atom_id res chain seq x y z
N MET A 1 -9.86 7.05 -6.78
CA MET A 1 -8.81 7.57 -5.87
C MET A 1 -7.83 8.39 -6.69
N ASN A 2 -7.57 9.62 -6.27
CA ASN A 2 -6.61 10.50 -6.93
C ASN A 2 -5.17 10.17 -6.48
N LYS A 3 -4.16 10.72 -7.18
CA LYS A 3 -2.75 10.41 -6.91
C LYS A 3 -2.32 10.78 -5.48
N LYS A 4 -2.87 11.87 -4.92
CA LYS A 4 -2.55 12.34 -3.57
C LYS A 4 -3.09 11.38 -2.51
N GLU A 5 -4.35 10.97 -2.65
CA GLU A 5 -4.98 9.98 -1.78
C GLU A 5 -4.25 8.63 -1.84
N LEU A 6 -3.88 8.18 -3.03
CA LEU A 6 -3.15 6.93 -3.20
C LEU A 6 -1.83 6.96 -2.42
N ASN A 7 -1.07 8.04 -2.56
CA ASN A 7 0.21 8.18 -1.88
C ASN A 7 0.03 8.16 -0.35
N GLN A 8 -0.95 8.92 0.17
CA GLN A 8 -1.25 8.96 1.60
C GLN A 8 -1.65 7.58 2.14
N LYS A 9 -2.52 6.85 1.43
CA LYS A 9 -2.96 5.54 1.87
C LYS A 9 -1.85 4.49 1.83
N VAL A 10 -0.97 4.54 0.83
CA VAL A 10 0.19 3.62 0.77
C VAL A 10 1.15 3.87 1.92
N VAL A 11 1.48 5.14 2.21
CA VAL A 11 2.30 5.49 3.39
C VAL A 11 1.63 5.00 4.67
N ARG A 12 0.32 5.25 4.83
CA ARG A 12 -0.43 4.81 6.01
C ARG A 12 -0.45 3.29 6.18
N LEU A 13 -0.64 2.55 5.09
CA LEU A 13 -0.59 1.09 5.09
C LEU A 13 0.79 0.60 5.55
N GLN A 14 1.88 1.19 5.03
CA GLN A 14 3.25 0.84 5.46
C GLN A 14 3.47 1.11 6.95
N GLU A 15 2.99 2.24 7.48
CA GLU A 15 3.06 2.55 8.91
C GLU A 15 2.30 1.52 9.77
N LEU A 16 1.09 1.14 9.36
CA LEU A 16 0.26 0.19 10.10
C LEU A 16 0.89 -1.20 10.13
N ILE A 17 1.55 -1.61 9.05
CA ILE A 17 2.31 -2.86 8.97
C ILE A 17 3.54 -2.79 9.87
N GLN A 18 4.33 -1.71 9.82
CA GLN A 18 5.53 -1.54 10.65
C GLN A 18 5.21 -1.54 12.15
N LYS A 19 4.07 -0.97 12.55
CA LYS A 19 3.60 -0.97 13.94
C LYS A 19 2.96 -2.28 14.37
N GLY A 20 2.80 -3.25 13.46
CA GLY A 20 2.16 -4.54 13.73
C GLY A 20 0.65 -4.46 13.93
N HIS A 21 0.00 -3.34 13.56
CA HIS A 21 -1.46 -3.19 13.64
C HIS A 21 -2.18 -3.98 12.55
N VAL A 22 -1.49 -4.26 11.44
CA VAL A 22 -1.97 -5.13 10.38
C VAL A 22 -1.05 -6.35 10.33
N GLN A 23 -1.59 -7.49 10.75
CA GLN A 23 -0.95 -8.79 10.58
C GLN A 23 -1.66 -9.55 9.45
N PHE A 24 -0.87 -10.07 8.51
CA PHE A 24 -1.37 -10.85 7.40
C PHE A 24 -1.26 -12.34 7.72
N GLU A 25 -2.31 -13.11 7.43
CA GLU A 25 -2.24 -14.58 7.50
C GLU A 25 -1.19 -15.15 6.52
N ARG A 26 -0.91 -14.42 5.43
CA ARG A 26 0.14 -14.74 4.45
C ARG A 26 1.00 -13.50 4.18
N PRO A 27 2.03 -13.24 5.01
CA PRO A 27 2.86 -12.04 4.91
C PRO A 27 3.58 -11.93 3.57
N SER A 28 4.13 -13.03 3.06
CA SER A 28 4.96 -13.04 1.84
C SER A 28 4.25 -12.48 0.61
N ALA A 29 3.01 -12.90 0.34
CA ALA A 29 2.26 -12.44 -0.83
C ALA A 29 1.93 -10.93 -0.76
N ILE A 30 1.80 -10.39 0.44
CA ILE A 30 1.49 -8.98 0.66
C ILE A 30 2.77 -8.15 0.56
N THR A 31 3.85 -8.60 1.21
CA THR A 31 5.17 -7.97 1.12
C THR A 31 5.64 -7.90 -0.34
N ASP A 32 5.52 -9.00 -1.10
CA ASP A 32 5.87 -9.03 -2.52
C ASP A 32 5.06 -8.04 -3.37
N SER A 33 3.78 -7.83 -3.02
CA SER A 33 2.91 -6.85 -3.69
C SER A 33 3.25 -5.42 -3.31
N LEU A 34 3.66 -5.17 -2.05
CA LEU A 34 4.10 -3.85 -1.59
C LEU A 34 5.47 -3.47 -2.17
N ASP A 35 6.39 -4.43 -2.27
CA ASP A 35 7.74 -4.21 -2.84
C ASP A 35 7.69 -3.90 -4.35
N LYS A 36 6.62 -4.31 -5.04
CA LYS A 36 6.38 -3.98 -6.45
C LYS A 36 5.84 -2.57 -6.67
N ILE A 37 5.51 -1.83 -5.60
CA ILE A 37 5.06 -0.44 -5.73
C ILE A 37 6.25 0.41 -6.21
N GLY A 38 6.12 0.92 -7.42
CA GLY A 38 7.07 1.86 -8.00
C GLY A 38 6.78 3.29 -7.56
N TYR A 39 7.85 4.08 -7.48
CA TYR A 39 7.81 5.49 -7.16
C TYR A 39 8.32 6.29 -8.36
N ASP A 40 7.69 7.43 -8.63
CA ASP A 40 8.14 8.37 -9.65
C ASP A 40 9.36 9.17 -9.15
N GLN A 41 9.91 10.01 -10.04
CA GLN A 41 11.08 10.85 -9.74
C GLN A 41 10.86 11.86 -8.59
N LYS A 42 9.61 12.08 -8.17
CA LYS A 42 9.24 12.94 -7.04
C LYS A 42 8.98 12.13 -5.76
N GLY A 43 9.26 10.83 -5.76
CA GLY A 43 8.98 9.92 -4.65
C GLY A 43 7.50 9.65 -4.45
N GLN A 44 6.64 9.89 -5.44
CA GLN A 44 5.21 9.58 -5.36
C GLN A 44 4.93 8.21 -5.96
N VAL A 45 4.00 7.47 -5.36
CA VAL A 45 3.55 6.19 -5.88
C VAL A 45 3.05 6.33 -7.32
N ASP A 46 3.57 5.49 -8.21
CA ASP A 46 3.04 5.32 -9.57
C ASP A 46 1.78 4.44 -9.52
N PRO A 47 0.59 4.98 -9.84
CA PRO A 47 -0.67 4.23 -9.81
C PRO A 47 -0.67 2.97 -10.67
N LYS A 48 0.18 2.91 -11.71
CA LYS A 48 0.26 1.75 -12.61
C LYS A 48 0.94 0.54 -11.98
N THR A 49 1.76 0.77 -10.96
CA THR A 49 2.49 -0.29 -10.26
C THR A 49 1.70 -0.87 -9.08
N VAL A 50 0.60 -0.22 -8.72
CA VAL A 50 -0.30 -0.67 -7.65
C VAL A 50 -1.23 -1.75 -8.17
N ASP A 51 -0.91 -3.00 -7.82
CA ASP A 51 -1.70 -4.16 -8.20
C ASP A 51 -3.04 -4.25 -7.45
N LYS A 52 -3.84 -5.27 -7.82
CA LYS A 52 -5.16 -5.50 -7.21
C LYS A 52 -5.10 -5.87 -5.72
N ASN A 53 -4.03 -6.51 -5.27
CA ASN A 53 -3.87 -6.91 -3.87
C ASN A 53 -3.61 -5.68 -3.02
N VAL A 54 -2.69 -4.80 -3.46
CA VAL A 54 -2.44 -3.52 -2.79
C VAL A 54 -3.71 -2.68 -2.78
N LYS A 55 -4.45 -2.59 -3.89
CA LYS A 55 -5.74 -1.87 -3.91
C LYS A 55 -6.74 -2.39 -2.89
N ALA A 56 -6.87 -3.71 -2.75
CA ALA A 56 -7.75 -4.31 -1.75
C ALA A 56 -7.31 -3.94 -0.32
N LEU A 57 -6.01 -3.92 -0.04
CA LEU A 57 -5.47 -3.51 1.25
C LEU A 57 -5.73 -2.03 1.56
N LEU A 58 -5.58 -1.16 0.56
CA LEU A 58 -5.85 0.27 0.73
C LEU A 58 -7.32 0.56 1.07
N LEU A 59 -8.26 -0.30 0.64
CA LEU A 59 -9.67 -0.22 1.03
C LEU A 59 -9.89 -0.66 2.49
N VAL A 60 -9.15 -1.67 2.95
CA VAL A 60 -9.21 -2.11 4.36
C VAL A 60 -8.69 -1.03 5.30
N VAL A 61 -7.63 -0.31 4.89
CA VAL A 61 -7.09 0.83 5.66
C VAL A 61 -8.10 1.98 5.77
N GLU A 62 -9.04 2.16 4.83
CA GLU A 62 -10.08 3.19 4.96
C GLU A 62 -11.11 2.90 6.06
N MET A 63 -11.20 1.66 6.54
CA MET A 63 -12.12 1.28 7.62
C MET A 63 -11.52 1.44 9.02
N TYR A 64 -10.25 1.85 9.12
CA TYR A 64 -9.48 1.99 10.36
C TYR A 64 -9.02 3.44 10.58
#